data_AF-A0A0B1ZLA9-F1
#
_entry.id   AF-A0A0B1ZLA9-F1
#
_cell.length_a   1.000
_cell.length_b   1.000
_cell.length_c   1.000
_cell.angle_alpha   90.00
_cell.angle_beta   90.00
_cell.angle_gamma   90.00
#
_symmetry.space_group_name_H-M   'P 1'
#
loop_
_entity.id
_entity.type
_entity.pdbx_description
1 polymer ?
#
loop_
_entity_poly.entity_id
_entity_poly.type
_entity_poly.pdbx_seq_one_letter_code
_entity_poly.pdbx_strand_id
1 'polypeptide(L)'
;MADPRITHIELDDATILWRNADIEQERRIAIFDLIEDNVFKPVRTFEAGHEGPYRLRLSVRDGRLSMEIASEQGEPLETLVLGLARFRRPIREYFAICESYYQAIRKSTPQEIETIDMARRGVHNEAAELLLERLEGKVETDFPTARRLFTLICVLHIRG
;
A
#
# COMPACT_ATOMS: atom_id res chain seq x y z
N MET A 1 -26.55 -2.60 -6.60
CA MET A 1 -26.01 -3.33 -5.44
C MET A 1 -24.76 -2.60 -5.01
N ALA A 2 -24.51 -2.47 -3.71
CA ALA A 2 -23.27 -1.92 -3.19
C ALA A 2 -22.05 -2.65 -3.81
N ASP A 3 -21.02 -1.89 -4.20
CA ASP A 3 -19.75 -2.41 -4.69
C ASP A 3 -18.58 -1.67 -3.99
N PRO A 4 -18.42 -1.85 -2.66
CA PRO A 4 -17.43 -1.11 -1.90
C PRO A 4 -16.02 -1.67 -2.11
N ARG A 5 -15.42 -1.26 -3.23
CA ARG A 5 -14.07 -1.65 -3.64
C ARG A 5 -13.36 -0.51 -4.35
N ILE A 6 -12.04 -0.62 -4.43
CA ILE A 6 -11.20 0.26 -5.25
C ILE A 6 -11.24 -0.24 -6.71
N THR A 7 -11.46 0.68 -7.66
CA THR A 7 -11.36 0.42 -9.12
C THR A 7 -10.25 1.21 -9.80
N HIS A 8 -9.71 2.23 -9.13
CA HIS A 8 -8.67 3.08 -9.67
C HIS A 8 -7.72 3.52 -8.56
N ILE A 9 -6.42 3.47 -8.83
CA ILE A 9 -5.37 3.89 -7.88
C ILE A 9 -4.48 4.93 -8.55
N GLU A 10 -4.27 6.05 -7.87
CA GLU A 10 -3.28 7.06 -8.22
C GLU A 10 -2.27 7.23 -7.09
N LEU A 11 -1.01 7.42 -7.43
CA LEU A 11 0.06 7.76 -6.51
C LEU A 11 0.53 9.18 -6.84
N ASP A 12 0.65 10.05 -5.83
CA ASP A 12 1.19 11.41 -6.00
C ASP A 12 2.72 11.34 -6.20
N ASP A 13 3.10 10.93 -7.41
CA ASP A 13 4.47 10.62 -7.84
C ASP A 13 5.28 11.88 -8.16
N ALA A 14 5.27 12.87 -7.27
CA ALA A 14 6.03 14.09 -7.47
C ALA A 14 7.56 13.84 -7.55
N THR A 15 8.06 12.62 -7.32
CA THR A 15 9.44 12.18 -7.62
C THR A 15 9.67 10.72 -7.22
N ILE A 16 9.22 9.74 -8.02
CA ILE A 16 9.78 8.38 -7.96
C ILE A 16 11.20 8.45 -8.52
N LEU A 17 12.17 8.81 -7.67
CA LEU A 17 13.59 8.95 -8.03
C LEU A 17 14.38 7.64 -7.86
N TRP A 18 13.74 6.52 -7.52
CA TRP A 18 14.39 5.22 -7.40
C TRP A 18 13.95 4.27 -8.53
N ARG A 19 14.70 4.30 -9.63
CA ARG A 19 14.56 3.39 -10.78
C ARG A 19 15.16 2.02 -10.48
N ASN A 20 14.61 1.29 -9.51
CA ASN A 20 14.81 -0.16 -9.48
C ASN A 20 13.63 -0.81 -10.22
N ALA A 21 13.91 -1.55 -11.29
CA ALA A 21 12.91 -2.25 -12.08
C ALA A 21 12.06 -3.20 -11.23
N ASP A 22 12.65 -3.79 -10.19
CA ASP A 22 11.96 -4.72 -9.29
C ASP A 22 10.90 -4.00 -8.43
N ILE A 23 11.22 -2.81 -7.89
CA ILE A 23 10.26 -2.02 -7.09
C ILE A 23 9.12 -1.52 -7.98
N GLU A 24 9.43 -1.10 -9.22
CA GLU A 24 8.40 -0.70 -10.19
C GLU A 24 7.51 -1.89 -10.60
N GLN A 25 8.09 -3.07 -10.72
CA GLN A 25 7.32 -4.29 -10.98
C GLN A 25 6.42 -4.64 -9.79
N GLU A 26 6.93 -4.60 -8.55
CA GLU A 26 6.11 -4.80 -7.34
C GLU A 26 4.97 -3.79 -7.25
N ARG A 27 5.23 -2.52 -7.57
CA ARG A 27 4.20 -1.47 -7.64
C ARG A 27 3.09 -1.83 -8.62
N ARG A 28 3.45 -2.22 -9.85
CA ARG A 28 2.48 -2.59 -10.90
C ARG A 28 1.66 -3.80 -10.50
N ILE A 29 2.30 -4.83 -9.93
CA ILE A 29 1.62 -6.03 -9.44
C ILE A 29 0.66 -5.65 -8.31
N ALA A 30 1.08 -4.85 -7.34
CA ALA A 30 0.23 -4.43 -6.23
C ALA A 30 -0.99 -3.61 -6.71
N ILE A 31 -0.82 -2.70 -7.67
CA ILE A 31 -1.94 -1.94 -8.27
C ILE A 31 -2.89 -2.88 -9.00
N PHE A 32 -2.36 -3.77 -9.84
CA PHE A 32 -3.16 -4.73 -10.61
C PHE A 32 -3.98 -5.62 -9.66
N ASP A 33 -3.32 -6.26 -8.70
CA ASP A 33 -3.98 -7.16 -7.75
C ASP A 33 -5.01 -6.42 -6.88
N LEU A 34 -4.77 -5.14 -6.53
CA LEU A 34 -5.76 -4.33 -5.82
C LEU A 34 -6.99 -4.07 -6.68
N ILE A 35 -6.83 -3.72 -7.95
CA ILE A 35 -7.96 -3.42 -8.83
C ILE A 35 -8.79 -4.68 -9.12
N GLU A 36 -8.12 -5.83 -9.25
CA GLU A 36 -8.77 -7.12 -9.51
C GLU A 36 -9.53 -7.66 -8.28
N ASP A 37 -8.94 -7.60 -7.09
CA ASP A 37 -9.51 -8.20 -5.88
C ASP A 37 -9.16 -7.41 -4.63
N ASN A 38 -10.14 -6.71 -4.07
CA ASN A 38 -9.99 -5.97 -2.81
C ASN A 38 -11.30 -5.86 -2.04
N VAL A 39 -11.16 -5.67 -0.74
CA VAL A 39 -12.24 -5.24 0.16
C VAL A 39 -11.90 -3.84 0.64
N PHE A 40 -12.69 -2.83 0.24
CA PHE A 40 -12.42 -1.45 0.65
C PHE A 40 -13.72 -0.67 0.83
N LYS A 41 -14.23 -0.66 2.06
CA LYS A 41 -15.44 0.07 2.43
C LYS A 41 -15.12 1.22 3.38
N PRO A 42 -14.96 2.46 2.88
CA PRO A 42 -14.82 3.63 3.72
C PRO A 42 -16.13 3.90 4.47
N VAL A 43 -16.11 3.72 5.79
CA VAL A 43 -17.31 3.61 6.62
C VAL A 43 -18.19 4.84 6.51
N ARG A 44 -17.62 6.04 6.68
CA ARG A 44 -18.36 7.30 6.65
C ARG A 44 -18.93 7.60 5.27
N THR A 45 -18.12 7.38 4.24
CA THR A 45 -18.53 7.55 2.83
C THR A 45 -19.67 6.59 2.47
N PHE A 46 -19.56 5.32 2.88
CA PHE A 46 -20.59 4.31 2.65
C PHE A 46 -21.90 4.63 3.39
N GLU A 47 -21.83 5.01 4.67
CA GLU A 47 -22.99 5.44 5.46
C GLU A 47 -23.69 6.67 4.90
N ALA A 48 -22.97 7.52 4.16
CA ALA A 48 -23.52 8.67 3.44
C ALA A 48 -24.22 8.30 2.11
N GLY A 49 -24.32 7.00 1.78
CA GLY A 49 -24.98 6.50 0.58
C GLY A 49 -24.08 6.36 -0.65
N HIS A 50 -22.78 6.61 -0.52
CA HIS A 50 -21.82 6.36 -1.59
C HIS A 50 -21.30 4.92 -1.45
N GLU A 51 -22.01 3.95 -2.03
CA GLU A 51 -21.74 2.52 -1.84
C GLU A 51 -20.68 1.93 -2.80
N GLY A 52 -19.83 2.78 -3.39
CA GLY A 52 -18.76 2.41 -4.32
C GLY A 52 -19.23 2.14 -5.76
N PRO A 53 -18.30 1.81 -6.68
CA PRO A 53 -16.86 1.68 -6.43
C PRO A 53 -16.14 3.01 -6.26
N TYR A 54 -14.91 2.96 -5.76
CA TYR A 54 -14.11 4.13 -5.39
C TYR A 54 -12.84 4.26 -6.22
N ARG A 55 -12.44 5.51 -6.44
CA ARG A 55 -11.09 5.87 -6.87
C ARG A 55 -10.29 6.28 -5.64
N LEU A 56 -9.08 5.77 -5.51
CA LEU A 56 -8.19 6.04 -4.39
C LEU A 56 -6.92 6.74 -4.87
N ARG A 57 -6.62 7.92 -4.33
CA ARG A 57 -5.33 8.58 -4.51
C ARG A 57 -4.54 8.53 -3.22
N LEU A 58 -3.29 8.07 -3.29
CA LEU A 58 -2.37 7.98 -2.17
C LEU A 58 -1.24 9.00 -2.31
N SER A 59 -0.96 9.73 -1.25
CA SER A 59 0.17 10.67 -1.20
C SER A 59 0.82 10.70 0.18
N VAL A 60 2.11 11.00 0.25
CA VAL A 60 2.83 11.14 1.53
C VAL A 60 3.43 12.55 1.63
N ARG A 61 3.06 13.28 2.69
CA ARG A 61 3.60 14.61 3.02
C ARG A 61 3.81 14.73 4.52
N ASP A 62 4.95 15.28 4.93
CA ASP A 62 5.31 15.52 6.34
C ASP A 62 5.11 14.29 7.26
N GLY A 63 5.49 13.10 6.76
CA GLY A 63 5.35 11.84 7.50
C GLY A 63 3.90 11.39 7.72
N ARG A 64 2.97 11.86 6.90
CA ARG A 64 1.56 11.46 6.90
C ARG A 64 1.16 10.91 5.54
N LEU A 65 0.41 9.83 5.54
CA LEU A 65 -0.26 9.28 4.36
C LEU A 65 -1.64 9.95 4.23
N SER A 66 -1.90 10.54 3.08
CA SER A 66 -3.23 10.94 2.65
C SER A 66 -3.82 9.84 1.77
N MET A 67 -5.06 9.45 2.07
CA MET A 67 -5.88 8.54 1.28
C MET A 67 -7.11 9.31 0.83
N GLU A 68 -7.06 9.85 -0.38
CA GLU A 68 -8.14 10.62 -0.99
C GLU A 68 -9.07 9.66 -1.72
N ILE A 69 -10.33 9.65 -1.30
CA ILE A 69 -11.37 8.74 -1.78
C ILE A 69 -12.35 9.55 -2.61
N ALA A 70 -12.57 9.11 -3.84
CA ALA A 70 -13.52 9.71 -4.76
C ALA A 70 -14.50 8.66 -5.30
N SER A 71 -15.64 9.12 -5.81
CA SER A 71 -16.56 8.28 -6.57
C SER A 71 -15.91 7.79 -7.86
N GLU A 72 -16.53 6.81 -8.52
CA GLU A 72 -16.12 6.35 -9.84
C GLU A 72 -16.02 7.49 -10.88
N GLN A 73 -16.88 8.51 -10.75
CA GLN A 73 -16.89 9.69 -11.61
C GLN A 73 -15.83 10.75 -11.22
N GLY A 74 -15.08 10.52 -10.14
CA GLY A 74 -14.02 11.42 -9.66
C GLY A 74 -14.50 12.52 -8.72
N GLU A 75 -15.73 12.44 -8.21
CA GLU A 75 -16.21 13.36 -7.19
C GLU A 75 -15.51 13.08 -5.86
N PRO A 76 -14.83 14.06 -5.22
CA PRO A 76 -14.20 13.86 -3.93
C PRO A 76 -15.24 13.54 -2.84
N LEU A 77 -15.06 12.43 -2.13
CA LEU A 77 -15.98 11.96 -1.09
C LEU A 77 -15.39 12.15 0.30
N GLU A 78 -14.15 11.70 0.50
CA GLU A 78 -13.48 11.74 1.80
C GLU A 78 -11.97 11.78 1.64
N THR A 79 -11.27 12.28 2.66
CA THR A 79 -9.81 12.13 2.77
C THR A 79 -9.45 11.63 4.15
N LEU A 80 -8.80 10.48 4.21
CA LEU A 80 -8.27 9.91 5.45
C LEU A 80 -6.78 10.25 5.57
N VAL A 81 -6.36 10.71 6.74
CA VAL A 81 -4.95 11.03 7.00
C VAL A 81 -4.41 10.12 8.12
N LEU A 82 -3.38 9.34 7.80
CA LEU A 82 -2.71 8.44 8.73
C LEU A 82 -1.29 8.92 9.01
N GLY A 83 -0.94 9.09 10.28
CA GLY A 83 0.46 9.33 10.67
C GLY A 83 1.31 8.08 10.42
N LEU A 84 2.44 8.25 9.70
CA LEU A 84 3.33 7.14 9.32
C LEU A 84 4.41 6.82 10.36
N ALA A 85 4.41 7.47 11.52
CA ALA A 85 5.45 7.29 12.54
C ALA A 85 5.67 5.82 12.94
N ARG A 86 4.59 5.02 13.05
CA ARG A 86 4.67 3.57 13.36
C ARG A 86 5.14 2.71 12.19
N PHE A 87 5.00 3.18 10.96
CA PHE A 87 5.41 2.47 9.75
C PHE A 87 6.88 2.71 9.39
N ARG A 88 7.55 3.71 9.99
CA ARG A 88 8.97 4.03 9.71
C ARG A 88 9.89 2.82 9.83
N ARG A 89 9.71 2.00 10.87
CA ARG A 89 10.55 0.82 11.10
C ARG A 89 10.28 -0.28 10.06
N PRO A 90 9.03 -0.76 9.86
CA PRO A 90 8.74 -1.74 8.82
C PRO A 90 9.19 -1.30 7.42
N ILE A 91 8.98 -0.02 7.07
CA ILE A 91 9.40 0.51 5.76
C ILE A 91 10.93 0.44 5.62
N ARG A 92 11.68 0.85 6.64
CA ARG A 92 13.16 0.76 6.63
C ARG A 92 13.64 -0.68 6.54
N GLU A 93 13.02 -1.60 7.29
CA GLU A 93 13.38 -3.03 7.27
C GLU A 93 13.09 -3.65 5.90
N TYR A 94 11.96 -3.33 5.27
CA TYR A 94 11.65 -3.73 3.90
C TYR A 94 12.74 -3.29 2.92
N PHE A 95 13.14 -2.01 2.94
CA PHE A 95 14.19 -1.51 2.04
C PHE A 95 15.55 -2.17 2.28
N ALA A 96 15.93 -2.41 3.54
CA ALA A 96 17.17 -3.11 3.86
C ALA A 96 17.17 -4.56 3.32
N ILE A 97 16.02 -5.24 3.38
CA ILE A 97 15.86 -6.60 2.82
C ILE A 97 15.93 -6.56 1.29
N CYS A 98 15.28 -5.60 0.62
CA CYS A 98 15.36 -5.43 -0.83
C CYS A 98 16.79 -5.14 -1.31
N GLU A 99 17.55 -4.32 -0.57
CA GLU A 99 18.97 -4.09 -0.86
C GLU A 99 19.79 -5.38 -0.71
N SER A 100 19.58 -6.12 0.38
CA SER A 100 20.23 -7.41 0.61
C SER A 100 19.91 -8.43 -0.49
N TYR A 101 18.65 -8.50 -0.93
CA TYR A 101 18.20 -9.35 -2.03
C TYR A 101 18.98 -9.04 -3.32
N TYR A 102 19.11 -7.75 -3.66
CA TYR A 102 19.81 -7.34 -4.87
C TYR A 102 21.32 -7.70 -4.84
N GLN A 103 21.96 -7.54 -3.69
CA GLN A 103 23.36 -7.95 -3.53
C GLN A 103 23.54 -9.47 -3.61
N ALA A 104 22.56 -10.23 -3.08
CA ALA A 104 22.56 -11.68 -3.00
C ALA A 104 22.24 -12.37 -4.34
N ILE A 105 21.31 -11.85 -5.15
CA ILE A 105 20.72 -12.60 -6.29
C ILE A 105 21.75 -13.08 -7.33
N ARG A 106 22.91 -12.42 -7.45
CA ARG A 106 23.98 -12.82 -8.39
C ARG A 106 24.94 -13.87 -7.83
N LYS A 107 24.94 -14.13 -6.53
CA LYS A 107 25.97 -14.92 -5.83
C LYS A 107 25.41 -15.93 -4.81
N SER A 108 24.15 -15.82 -4.44
CA SER A 108 23.53 -16.61 -3.39
C SER A 108 22.89 -17.89 -3.91
N THR A 109 22.79 -18.86 -3.00
CA THR A 109 22.09 -20.12 -3.23
C THR A 109 20.58 -19.91 -3.21
N PRO A 110 19.79 -20.83 -3.82
CA PRO A 110 18.32 -20.77 -3.75
C PRO A 110 17.77 -20.67 -2.33
N GLN A 111 18.40 -21.37 -1.36
CA GLN A 111 17.99 -21.35 0.04
C GLN A 111 18.19 -19.99 0.72
N GLU A 112 19.29 -19.29 0.38
CA GLU A 112 19.53 -17.93 0.89
C GLU A 112 18.52 -16.94 0.30
N ILE A 113 18.21 -17.06 -1.00
CA ILE A 113 17.18 -16.24 -1.66
C ILE A 113 15.81 -16.47 -1.00
N GLU A 114 15.43 -17.73 -0.75
CA GLU A 114 14.19 -18.07 -0.07
C GLU A 114 14.12 -17.47 1.34
N THR A 115 15.22 -17.48 2.08
CA THR A 115 15.32 -16.89 3.43
C THR A 115 15.07 -15.37 3.39
N ILE A 116 15.65 -14.68 2.40
CA ILE A 116 15.43 -13.25 2.18
C ILE A 116 13.97 -12.98 1.82
N ASP A 117 13.38 -13.81 0.96
CA ASP A 117 11.97 -13.71 0.57
C ASP A 117 11.01 -13.93 1.75
N MET A 118 11.32 -14.88 2.64
CA MET A 118 10.57 -15.08 3.88
C MET A 118 10.64 -13.86 4.79
N ALA A 119 11.81 -13.28 4.98
CA ALA A 119 11.98 -12.05 5.78
C ALA A 119 11.17 -10.89 5.19
N ARG A 120 11.23 -10.72 3.86
CA ARG A 120 10.44 -9.70 3.14
C ARG A 120 8.94 -9.89 3.38
N ARG A 121 8.43 -11.12 3.24
CA ARG A 121 7.02 -11.43 3.52
C ARG A 121 6.65 -11.15 4.97
N GLY A 122 7.52 -11.45 5.91
CA GLY A 122 7.33 -11.16 7.33
C GLY A 122 7.07 -9.68 7.60
N VAL A 123 7.92 -8.80 7.04
CA VAL A 123 7.76 -7.34 7.18
C VAL A 123 6.44 -6.84 6.58
N HIS A 124 6.08 -7.32 5.39
CA HIS A 124 4.80 -6.96 4.78
C HIS A 124 3.60 -7.43 5.61
N ASN A 125 3.67 -8.61 6.22
CA ASN A 125 2.58 -9.15 7.02
C ASN A 125 2.40 -8.33 8.31
N GLU A 126 3.47 -8.05 9.04
CA GLU A 126 3.41 -7.21 10.26
C GLU A 126 2.87 -5.80 9.94
N ALA A 127 3.33 -5.21 8.84
CA ALA A 127 2.86 -3.89 8.44
C ALA A 127 1.40 -3.88 7.94
N ALA A 128 0.92 -4.98 7.35
CA ALA A 128 -0.47 -5.14 6.96
C ALA A 128 -1.40 -5.23 8.19
N GLU A 129 -1.00 -5.98 9.22
CA GLU A 129 -1.71 -6.02 10.51
C GLU A 129 -1.78 -4.62 11.13
N LEU A 130 -0.65 -3.91 11.18
CA LEU A 130 -0.61 -2.53 11.66
C LEU A 130 -1.52 -1.62 10.82
N LEU A 131 -1.56 -1.77 9.50
CA LEU A 131 -2.43 -0.96 8.65
C LEU A 131 -3.91 -1.22 8.94
N LEU A 132 -4.31 -2.48 9.15
CA LEU A 132 -5.67 -2.84 9.57
C LEU A 132 -6.06 -2.13 10.87
N GLU A 133 -5.20 -2.20 11.90
CA GLU A 133 -5.44 -1.49 13.17
C GLU A 133 -5.58 0.03 12.98
N ARG A 134 -4.80 0.62 12.06
CA ARG A 134 -4.87 2.06 11.78
C ARG A 134 -6.12 2.46 11.01
N LEU A 135 -6.65 1.55 10.20
CA LEU A 135 -7.87 1.73 9.40
C LEU A 135 -9.15 1.37 10.16
N GLU A 136 -9.05 0.68 11.29
CA GLU A 136 -10.20 0.34 12.12
C GLU A 136 -11.09 1.57 12.39
N GLY A 137 -12.40 1.37 12.19
CA GLY A 137 -13.43 2.40 12.29
C GLY A 137 -13.45 3.44 11.16
N LYS A 138 -12.55 3.37 10.18
CA LYS A 138 -12.48 4.29 9.02
C LYS A 138 -12.73 3.56 7.71
N VAL A 139 -12.10 2.40 7.54
CA VAL A 139 -12.25 1.55 6.36
C VAL A 139 -12.38 0.10 6.82
N GLU A 140 -13.47 -0.56 6.44
CA GLU A 140 -13.54 -2.02 6.52
C GLU A 140 -12.77 -2.59 5.33
N THR A 141 -11.71 -3.35 5.60
CA THR A 141 -10.81 -3.94 4.60
C THR A 141 -10.25 -5.26 5.11
N ASP A 142 -9.62 -6.03 4.24
CA ASP A 142 -9.03 -7.32 4.57
C ASP A 142 -7.50 -7.28 4.54
N PHE A 143 -6.89 -8.36 5.05
CA PHE A 143 -5.44 -8.48 5.13
C PHE A 143 -4.74 -8.45 3.76
N PRO A 144 -5.21 -9.17 2.71
CA PRO A 144 -4.64 -9.04 1.37
C PRO A 144 -4.65 -7.61 0.83
N THR A 145 -5.78 -6.88 0.98
CA THR A 145 -5.90 -5.48 0.55
C THR A 145 -4.93 -4.60 1.34
N ALA A 146 -4.90 -4.72 2.67
CA ALA A 146 -3.98 -3.96 3.51
C ALA A 146 -2.51 -4.22 3.15
N ARG A 147 -2.15 -5.48 2.87
CA ARG A 147 -0.80 -5.84 2.45
C ARG A 147 -0.39 -5.19 1.13
N ARG A 148 -1.27 -5.17 0.13
CA ARG A 148 -1.00 -4.52 -1.16
C ARG A 148 -0.97 -2.99 -1.04
N LEU A 149 -1.86 -2.40 -0.22
CA LEU A 149 -1.80 -0.98 0.11
C LEU A 149 -0.47 -0.62 0.79
N PHE A 150 0.02 -1.45 1.71
CA PHE A 150 1.33 -1.23 2.33
C PHE A 150 2.48 -1.27 1.33
N THR A 151 2.45 -2.16 0.34
CA THR A 151 3.42 -2.14 -0.77
C THR A 151 3.46 -0.77 -1.47
N LEU A 152 2.30 -0.18 -1.76
CA LEU A 152 2.23 1.16 -2.37
C LEU A 152 2.70 2.26 -1.41
N ILE A 153 2.45 2.14 -0.11
CA ILE A 153 2.96 3.07 0.91
C ILE A 153 4.49 3.04 0.96
N CYS A 154 5.12 1.86 0.89
CA CYS A 154 6.58 1.75 0.82
C CYS A 154 7.14 2.53 -0.37
N VAL A 155 6.54 2.39 -1.55
CA VAL A 155 6.95 3.11 -2.77
C VAL A 155 6.86 4.64 -2.57
N LEU A 156 5.82 5.13 -1.90
CA LEU A 156 5.64 6.56 -1.63
C LEU A 156 6.63 7.12 -0.59
N HIS A 157 7.09 6.30 0.37
CA HIS A 157 7.89 6.76 1.51
C HIS A 157 9.38 6.98 1.23
N ILE A 158 9.84 6.76 -0.01
CA ILE A 158 11.26 6.84 -0.40
C ILE A 158 11.89 8.24 -0.16
N ARG A 159 11.12 9.27 0.18
CA ARG A 159 11.62 10.65 0.46
C ARG A 159 11.36 11.19 1.88
N GLY A 160 10.93 10.36 2.83
CA GLY A 160 10.61 10.77 4.21
C GLY A 160 11.76 10.70 5.19
#